data_AF-A0AAE0GPE9-F1
#
_entry.id   AF-A0AAE0GPE9-F1
#
_cell.length_a   1.000
_cell.length_b   1.000
_cell.length_c   1.000
_cell.angle_alpha   90.00
_cell.angle_beta   90.00
_cell.angle_gamma   90.00
#
_symmetry.space_group_name_H-M   'P 1'
#
loop_
_entity.id
_entity.type
_entity.pdbx_description
1 polymer ?
#
loop_
_entity_poly.entity_id
_entity_poly.type
_entity_poly.pdbx_seq_one_letter_code
_entity_poly.pdbx_strand_id
1 'polypeptide(L)'
;MQMAAVNVQACPQPIDNSYGEYDITPYQECGVCETVRHTLKLGLDETTREYVNESCGNKNNSVLSRPYAQLGSVDVSMELNCCCAEIWSVSTDGGIIMPAGKTGSCWNPTDKSLVEEIAAKLNERKVARGNIGLMKLHNANGEELSKVATMLDSIAASRNVAIPPLAITMDRHEFPNKKYDVQNQQEIPRCFCFQICPDSYQTQLLLEEDEVIKVVRTPCSQTSSRRPYAQLGVVSKEDNTQAGECDLCAGCKAIGGHAVAIDAWQVKPGYGTERALVEEIANDLQNRKVALGNIGQLKKAEQIAEVVQYIKQTANILGNELGATVKSF
;
A
#
# COMPACT_ATOMS: atom_id res chain seq x y z
N MET A 1 56.30 15.00 -20.34
CA MET A 1 54.87 15.08 -20.01
C MET A 1 54.37 13.66 -19.75
N GLN A 2 54.32 13.24 -18.49
CA GLN A 2 53.75 11.95 -18.09
C GLN A 2 52.25 12.16 -17.84
N MET A 3 51.41 11.45 -18.59
CA MET A 3 49.97 11.41 -18.33
C MET A 3 49.75 10.52 -17.09
N ALA A 4 49.21 11.12 -16.03
CA ALA A 4 48.80 10.41 -14.84
C ALA A 4 47.58 9.53 -15.18
N ALA A 5 47.69 8.22 -14.92
CA ALA A 5 46.58 7.30 -15.05
C ALA A 5 45.51 7.65 -14.01
N VAL A 6 44.32 8.06 -14.49
CA VAL A 6 43.13 8.20 -13.66
C VAL A 6 42.68 6.79 -13.28
N ASN A 7 42.88 6.43 -12.01
CA ASN A 7 42.45 5.17 -11.45
C ASN A 7 40.92 5.20 -11.31
N VAL A 8 40.21 4.63 -12.28
CA VAL A 8 38.75 4.49 -12.24
C VAL A 8 38.43 3.41 -11.23
N GLN A 9 38.07 3.84 -10.01
CA GLN A 9 37.73 2.94 -8.91
C GLN A 9 36.46 2.17 -9.28
N ALA A 10 36.57 0.84 -9.34
CA ALA A 10 35.45 -0.05 -9.67
C ALA A 10 34.31 0.13 -8.66
N CYS A 11 33.07 0.16 -9.16
CA CYS A 11 31.87 0.28 -8.33
C CYS A 11 31.84 -0.87 -7.30
N PRO A 12 31.57 -0.57 -6.02
CA PRO A 12 31.46 -1.59 -4.99
C PRO A 12 30.38 -2.60 -5.38
N GLN A 13 30.72 -3.89 -5.31
CA GLN A 13 29.76 -4.97 -5.55
C GLN A 13 28.78 -5.03 -4.36
N PRO A 14 27.48 -5.28 -4.60
CA PRO A 14 26.48 -5.35 -3.54
C PRO A 14 26.78 -6.51 -2.58
N ILE A 15 26.78 -6.20 -1.29
CA ILE A 15 27.01 -7.14 -0.18
C ILE A 15 25.66 -7.69 0.26
N ASP A 16 25.45 -9.01 0.17
CA ASP A 16 24.25 -9.69 0.65
C ASP A 16 24.36 -9.99 2.16
N ASN A 17 23.57 -9.28 2.97
CA ASN A 17 23.42 -9.52 4.39
C ASN A 17 21.94 -9.80 4.71
N SER A 18 21.70 -10.89 5.42
CA SER A 18 20.40 -11.53 5.74
C SER A 18 19.37 -10.70 6.52
N TYR A 19 19.60 -9.39 6.67
CA TYR A 19 18.61 -8.38 7.06
C TYR A 19 18.47 -7.30 5.97
N GLY A 20 18.27 -7.73 4.73
CA GLY A 20 17.79 -6.92 3.59
C GLY A 20 18.33 -5.49 3.55
N GLU A 21 19.65 -5.34 3.61
CA GLU A 21 20.31 -4.06 3.33
C GLU A 21 20.59 -4.00 1.83
N TYR A 22 20.06 -2.98 1.17
CA TYR A 22 20.10 -2.78 -0.26
C TYR A 22 20.89 -1.53 -0.59
N ASP A 23 21.84 -1.63 -1.51
CA ASP A 23 22.38 -0.46 -2.19
C ASP A 23 21.33 0.01 -3.22
N ILE A 24 20.75 1.17 -2.94
CA ILE A 24 19.74 1.81 -3.78
C ILE A 24 20.27 3.11 -4.38
N THR A 25 21.60 3.24 -4.46
CA THR A 25 22.25 4.39 -5.07
C THR A 25 21.81 4.48 -6.53
N PRO A 26 21.20 5.60 -6.96
CA PRO A 26 20.78 5.76 -8.34
C PRO A 26 22.02 5.87 -9.24
N TYR A 27 21.85 5.56 -10.53
CA TYR A 27 22.89 5.82 -11.51
C TYR A 27 23.18 7.33 -11.56
N GLN A 28 24.41 7.74 -11.24
CA GLN A 28 24.91 9.09 -11.50
C GLN A 28 25.87 9.05 -12.69
N GLU A 29 25.69 9.97 -13.63
CA GLU A 29 26.69 10.25 -14.66
C GLU A 29 27.93 10.80 -13.96
N CYS A 30 29.08 10.13 -14.14
CA CYS A 30 30.33 10.37 -13.43
C CYS A 30 30.70 11.86 -13.30
N GLY A 31 30.39 12.47 -12.16
CA GLY A 31 30.96 13.73 -11.70
C GLY A 31 32.23 13.45 -10.90
N VAL A 32 33.35 14.04 -11.31
CA VAL A 32 34.61 13.96 -10.54
C VAL A 32 34.42 14.71 -9.22
N CYS A 33 34.46 13.96 -8.11
CA CYS A 33 34.45 14.41 -6.69
C CYS A 33 33.14 14.30 -5.87
N GLU A 34 32.11 13.59 -6.33
CA GLU A 34 30.93 13.27 -5.49
C GLU A 34 30.87 11.80 -5.10
N THR A 35 30.80 11.50 -3.80
CA THR A 35 30.43 10.17 -3.30
C THR A 35 28.98 10.24 -2.84
N VAL A 36 28.07 9.78 -3.69
CA VAL A 36 26.66 9.59 -3.34
C VAL A 36 26.43 8.12 -3.04
N ARG A 37 25.86 7.82 -1.88
CA ARG A 37 25.46 6.46 -1.49
C ARG A 37 24.09 6.49 -0.86
N HIS A 38 23.16 5.73 -1.41
CA HIS A 38 21.85 5.53 -0.82
C HIS A 38 21.69 4.06 -0.41
N THR A 39 21.34 3.84 0.85
CA THR A 39 21.14 2.50 1.40
C THR A 39 19.71 2.37 1.92
N LEU A 40 19.06 1.24 1.63
CA LEU A 40 17.76 0.87 2.20
C LEU A 40 17.93 -0.35 3.11
N LYS A 41 17.62 -0.20 4.39
CA LYS A 41 17.62 -1.29 5.37
C LYS A 41 16.19 -1.70 5.68
N LEU A 42 15.88 -2.98 5.49
CA LEU A 42 14.58 -3.56 5.88
C LEU A 42 14.66 -4.11 7.31
N GLY A 43 14.60 -3.20 8.28
CA GLY A 43 14.55 -3.52 9.71
C GLY A 43 13.28 -4.29 10.11
N LEU A 44 13.22 -4.75 11.36
CA LEU A 44 12.14 -5.59 11.87
C LEU A 44 10.77 -4.90 11.71
N ASP A 45 10.64 -3.67 12.22
CA ASP A 45 9.36 -2.94 12.27
C ASP A 45 9.28 -1.71 11.36
N GLU A 46 10.43 -1.32 10.80
CA GLU A 46 10.54 -0.15 9.93
C GLU A 46 11.56 -0.34 8.82
N THR A 47 11.44 0.49 7.78
CA THR A 47 12.46 0.67 6.75
C THR A 47 13.30 1.88 7.08
N THR A 48 14.61 1.80 6.95
CA THR A 48 15.51 2.93 7.13
C THR A 48 16.22 3.23 5.82
N ARG A 49 16.16 4.49 5.37
CA ARG A 49 16.90 4.98 4.21
C ARG A 49 18.02 5.89 4.67
N GLU A 50 19.23 5.56 4.28
CA GLU A 50 20.42 6.35 4.59
C GLU A 50 20.91 6.98 3.29
N TYR A 51 21.00 8.31 3.28
CA TYR A 51 21.51 9.09 2.17
C TYR A 51 22.82 9.71 2.62
N VAL A 52 23.90 9.38 1.93
CA VAL A 52 25.23 9.94 2.14
C VAL A 52 25.61 10.68 0.88
N ASN A 53 25.80 11.99 0.98
CA ASN A 53 26.37 12.80 -0.11
C ASN A 53 27.61 13.52 0.43
N GLU A 54 28.77 13.09 -0.04
CA GLU A 54 30.05 13.72 0.24
C GLU A 54 30.60 14.36 -1.04
N SER A 55 30.63 15.69 -1.10
CA SER A 55 31.16 16.45 -2.23
C SER A 55 32.18 17.48 -1.71
N CYS A 56 33.43 17.38 -2.15
CA CYS A 56 34.51 18.36 -1.91
C CYS A 56 34.56 19.02 -0.52
N GLY A 57 34.39 18.24 0.57
CA GLY A 57 34.47 18.73 1.95
C GLY A 57 33.12 19.07 2.62
N ASN A 58 32.02 19.07 1.87
CA ASN A 58 30.67 19.16 2.40
C ASN A 58 30.06 17.76 2.54
N LYS A 59 29.56 17.43 3.73
CA LYS A 59 28.88 16.16 4.03
C LYS A 59 27.43 16.42 4.38
N ASN A 60 26.52 16.01 3.51
CA ASN A 60 25.09 16.06 3.75
C ASN A 60 24.57 14.63 3.90
N ASN A 61 24.48 14.18 5.14
CA ASN A 61 23.96 12.85 5.47
C ASN A 61 22.56 12.99 6.05
N SER A 62 21.62 12.16 5.59
CA SER A 62 20.28 12.09 6.18
C SER A 62 19.85 10.64 6.36
N VAL A 63 19.09 10.40 7.42
CA VAL A 63 18.53 9.09 7.75
C VAL A 63 17.03 9.26 7.90
N LEU A 64 16.27 8.50 7.13
CA LEU A 64 14.80 8.50 7.15
C LEU A 64 14.31 7.10 7.50
N SER A 65 13.74 6.95 8.70
CA SER A 65 13.05 5.75 9.13
C SER A 65 11.54 5.87 8.92
N ARG A 66 10.89 4.76 8.55
CA ARG A 66 9.43 4.70 8.42
C ARG A 66 8.88 3.31 8.81
N PRO A 67 7.95 3.24 9.78
CA PRO A 67 7.27 1.99 10.14
C PRO A 67 6.48 1.38 8.98
N TYR A 68 6.42 0.04 8.90
CA TYR A 68 5.65 -0.66 7.84
C TYR A 68 4.15 -0.31 7.86
N ALA A 69 3.59 0.00 9.03
CA ALA A 69 2.20 0.45 9.16
C ALA A 69 1.93 1.83 8.54
N GLN A 70 2.99 2.62 8.31
CA GLN A 70 2.96 3.95 7.70
C GLN A 70 3.51 3.95 6.26
N LEU A 71 3.97 2.81 5.76
CA LEU A 71 4.18 2.64 4.32
C LEU A 71 2.80 2.60 3.67
N GLY A 72 2.46 3.66 2.94
CA GLY A 72 1.28 3.69 2.09
C GLY A 72 1.45 2.73 0.92
N SER A 73 1.47 3.25 -0.30
CA SER A 73 1.62 2.38 -1.46
C SER A 73 3.08 1.91 -1.63
N VAL A 74 3.26 0.72 -2.20
CA VAL A 74 4.58 0.16 -2.54
C VAL A 74 4.45 -0.36 -3.95
N ASP A 75 4.80 0.52 -4.88
CA ASP A 75 4.35 0.44 -6.26
C ASP A 75 5.53 0.28 -7.18
N VAL A 76 5.57 -0.83 -7.92
CA VAL A 76 6.53 -0.97 -9.01
C VAL A 76 6.04 -0.14 -10.18
N SER A 77 6.91 0.71 -10.70
CA SER A 77 6.67 1.49 -11.91
C SER A 77 7.77 1.22 -12.92
N MET A 78 7.36 1.21 -14.19
CA MET A 78 8.26 1.15 -15.33
C MET A 78 8.01 2.39 -16.19
N GLU A 79 9.07 3.17 -16.41
CA GLU A 79 9.07 4.31 -17.32
C GLU A 79 10.02 4.04 -18.48
N LEU A 80 9.61 4.40 -19.70
CA LEU A 80 10.52 4.38 -20.85
C LEU A 80 11.26 5.71 -20.91
N ASN A 81 12.59 5.66 -20.80
CA ASN A 81 13.43 6.83 -21.06
C ASN A 81 13.48 7.12 -22.59
N CYS A 82 13.86 8.35 -22.95
CA CYS A 82 14.03 8.85 -24.33
C CYS A 82 14.97 7.99 -25.21
N CYS A 83 15.69 7.02 -24.62
CA CYS A 83 16.61 6.10 -25.29
C CYS A 83 16.12 4.63 -25.32
N CYS A 84 14.80 4.36 -25.20
CA CYS A 84 14.22 3.00 -25.16
C CYS A 84 14.72 2.11 -24.00
N ALA A 85 15.30 2.71 -22.96
CA ALA A 85 15.68 2.01 -21.74
C ALA A 85 14.50 2.00 -20.77
N GLU A 86 14.21 0.83 -20.20
CA GLU A 86 13.24 0.69 -19.12
C GLU A 86 13.87 1.16 -17.80
N ILE A 87 13.25 2.16 -17.16
CA ILE A 87 13.58 2.61 -15.81
C ILE A 87 12.56 1.96 -14.87
N TRP A 88 13.06 1.12 -13.98
CA TRP A 88 12.27 0.44 -12.97
C TRP A 88 12.47 1.12 -11.62
N SER A 89 11.38 1.39 -10.92
CA SER A 89 11.44 1.99 -9.59
C SER A 89 10.36 1.44 -8.66
N VAL A 90 10.63 1.50 -7.35
CA VAL A 90 9.60 1.31 -6.32
C VAL A 90 9.23 2.68 -5.75
N SER A 91 8.01 3.12 -6.03
CA SER A 91 7.44 4.31 -5.40
C SER A 91 6.83 3.93 -4.06
N THR A 92 7.20 4.65 -3.01
CA THR A 92 6.51 4.59 -1.73
C THR A 92 6.25 6.00 -1.20
N ASP A 93 5.38 6.14 -0.20
CA ASP A 93 5.17 7.42 0.48
C ASP A 93 6.46 7.98 1.13
N GLY A 94 7.50 7.15 1.28
CA GLY A 94 8.83 7.54 1.77
C GLY A 94 9.77 8.04 0.68
N GLY A 95 9.31 8.08 -0.58
CA GLY A 95 10.06 8.47 -1.76
C GLY A 95 10.35 7.30 -2.71
N ILE A 96 10.89 7.61 -3.87
CA ILE A 96 11.18 6.66 -4.95
C ILE A 96 12.50 5.90 -4.67
N ILE A 97 12.52 4.59 -4.92
CA ILE A 97 13.69 3.71 -4.85
C ILE A 97 14.05 3.26 -6.26
N MET A 98 15.25 3.60 -6.73
CA MET A 98 15.76 3.28 -8.07
C MET A 98 17.20 2.75 -7.96
N PRO A 99 17.38 1.46 -7.61
CA PRO A 99 18.72 0.89 -7.50
C PRO A 99 19.38 0.85 -8.88
N ALA A 100 20.63 1.31 -8.97
CA ALA A 100 21.37 1.31 -10.22
C ALA A 100 21.46 -0.09 -10.86
N GLY A 101 21.33 -0.15 -12.18
CA GLY A 101 21.49 -1.39 -12.93
C GLY A 101 22.91 -1.96 -12.82
N LYS A 102 23.03 -3.29 -12.79
CA LYS A 102 24.31 -4.01 -12.65
C LYS A 102 25.39 -3.63 -13.67
N THR A 103 24.98 -3.10 -14.82
CA THR A 103 25.88 -2.75 -15.92
C THR A 103 26.44 -1.33 -15.84
N GLY A 104 25.90 -0.46 -14.97
CA GLY A 104 26.33 0.94 -14.85
C GLY A 104 26.28 1.71 -16.18
N SER A 105 25.39 1.33 -17.09
CA SER A 105 25.26 1.96 -18.41
C SER A 105 23.96 2.75 -18.52
N CYS A 106 23.98 3.85 -19.27
CA CYS A 106 22.80 4.67 -19.54
C CYS A 106 21.64 3.92 -20.23
N TRP A 107 21.91 2.73 -20.79
CA TRP A 107 20.94 1.85 -21.45
C TRP A 107 20.27 0.85 -20.49
N ASN A 108 20.82 0.66 -19.29
CA ASN A 108 20.23 -0.16 -18.24
C ASN A 108 20.43 0.54 -16.88
N PRO A 109 19.71 1.66 -16.66
CA PRO A 109 19.94 2.52 -15.51
C PRO A 109 19.48 1.90 -14.19
N THR A 110 18.63 0.85 -14.22
CA THR A 110 17.99 0.28 -13.02
C THR A 110 17.96 -1.24 -13.03
N ASP A 111 18.19 -1.88 -11.88
CA ASP A 111 18.07 -3.34 -11.75
C ASP A 111 16.62 -3.76 -11.47
N LYS A 112 15.89 -4.17 -12.52
CA LYS A 112 14.50 -4.66 -12.43
C LYS A 112 14.32 -5.76 -11.38
N SER A 113 15.23 -6.74 -11.35
CA SER A 113 15.18 -7.86 -10.42
C SER A 113 15.23 -7.37 -8.98
N LEU A 114 16.12 -6.42 -8.71
CA LEU A 114 16.26 -5.82 -7.39
C LEU A 114 15.06 -4.95 -7.00
N VAL A 115 14.50 -4.19 -7.95
CA VAL A 115 13.25 -3.42 -7.76
C VAL A 115 12.09 -4.33 -7.39
N GLU A 116 11.88 -5.41 -8.14
CA GLU A 116 10.82 -6.39 -7.87
C GLU A 116 11.01 -7.09 -6.51
N GLU A 117 12.25 -7.45 -6.17
CA GLU A 117 12.57 -8.05 -4.86
C GLU A 117 12.28 -7.08 -3.70
N ILE A 118 12.76 -5.83 -3.81
CA ILE A 118 12.52 -4.78 -2.80
C ILE A 118 11.02 -4.55 -2.65
N ALA A 119 10.28 -4.41 -3.75
CA ALA A 119 8.84 -4.22 -3.72
C ALA A 119 8.11 -5.43 -3.09
N ALA A 120 8.51 -6.66 -3.40
CA ALA A 120 7.93 -7.86 -2.82
C ALA A 120 8.15 -7.91 -1.31
N LYS A 121 9.38 -7.68 -0.83
CA LYS A 121 9.70 -7.69 0.61
C LYS A 121 9.05 -6.55 1.37
N LEU A 122 8.98 -5.35 0.78
CA LEU A 122 8.25 -4.22 1.38
C LEU A 122 6.76 -4.53 1.51
N ASN A 123 6.14 -5.10 0.46
CA ASN A 123 4.73 -5.49 0.49
C ASN A 123 4.46 -6.62 1.50
N GLU A 124 5.30 -7.65 1.54
CA GLU A 124 5.21 -8.74 2.52
C GLU A 124 5.21 -8.18 3.95
N ARG A 125 6.16 -7.31 4.28
CA ARG A 125 6.28 -6.72 5.62
C ARG A 125 5.15 -5.74 5.93
N LYS A 126 4.73 -4.94 4.96
CA LYS A 126 3.55 -4.07 5.07
C LYS A 126 2.29 -4.88 5.37
N VAL A 127 2.10 -6.02 4.69
CA VAL A 127 0.93 -6.89 4.94
C VAL A 127 1.06 -7.61 6.28
N ALA A 128 2.23 -8.10 6.63
CA ALA A 128 2.44 -8.85 7.88
C ALA A 128 2.35 -7.96 9.13
N ARG A 129 2.82 -6.71 9.06
CA ARG A 129 3.02 -5.81 10.23
C ARG A 129 2.21 -4.53 10.18
N GLY A 130 1.64 -4.20 9.04
CA GLY A 130 0.77 -3.04 8.89
C GLY A 130 -0.66 -3.31 9.34
N ASN A 131 -1.54 -2.35 9.06
CA ASN A 131 -2.95 -2.40 9.42
C ASN A 131 -3.69 -3.64 8.87
N ILE A 132 -3.28 -4.14 7.70
CA ILE A 132 -3.83 -5.37 7.11
C ILE A 132 -3.49 -6.59 7.98
N GLY A 133 -2.24 -6.70 8.44
CA GLY A 133 -1.79 -7.79 9.29
C GLY A 133 -2.49 -7.79 10.64
N LEU A 134 -2.63 -6.61 11.25
CA LEU A 134 -3.40 -6.44 12.47
C LEU A 134 -4.86 -6.88 12.30
N MET A 135 -5.46 -6.54 11.16
CA MET A 135 -6.82 -6.96 10.84
C MET A 135 -6.95 -8.48 10.71
N LYS A 136 -6.03 -9.12 9.98
CA LYS A 136 -6.00 -10.58 9.85
C LYS A 136 -5.80 -11.27 11.20
N LEU A 137 -4.93 -10.73 12.04
CA LEU A 137 -4.72 -11.22 13.39
C LEU A 137 -5.98 -11.10 14.26
N HIS A 138 -6.69 -9.98 14.21
CA HIS A 138 -7.96 -9.82 14.94
C HIS A 138 -9.02 -10.81 14.46
N ASN A 139 -9.14 -11.02 13.15
CA ASN A 139 -10.09 -11.99 12.59
C ASN A 139 -9.75 -13.43 13.06
N ALA A 140 -8.47 -13.83 12.98
CA ALA A 140 -8.02 -15.15 13.41
C ALA A 140 -8.23 -15.35 14.93
N ASN A 141 -7.86 -14.36 15.75
CA ASN A 141 -8.06 -14.42 17.19
C ASN A 141 -9.55 -14.51 17.55
N GLY A 142 -10.39 -13.74 16.87
CA GLY A 142 -11.83 -13.77 17.12
C GLY A 142 -12.48 -15.11 16.73
N GLU A 143 -12.02 -15.75 15.65
CA GLU A 143 -12.48 -17.09 15.27
C GLU A 143 -12.09 -18.14 16.32
N GLU A 144 -10.83 -18.14 16.77
CA GLU A 144 -10.36 -19.07 17.80
C GLU A 144 -11.05 -18.86 19.15
N LEU A 145 -11.25 -17.60 19.56
CA LEU A 145 -12.00 -17.29 20.77
C LEU A 145 -13.46 -17.71 20.67
N SER A 146 -14.09 -17.58 19.50
CA SER A 146 -15.44 -18.08 19.27
C SER A 146 -15.50 -19.61 19.42
N LYS A 147 -14.51 -20.35 18.92
CA LYS A 147 -14.42 -21.81 19.12
C LYS A 147 -14.31 -22.14 20.60
N VAL A 148 -13.43 -21.46 21.34
CA VAL A 148 -13.27 -21.66 22.80
C VAL A 148 -14.58 -21.37 23.54
N ALA A 149 -15.28 -20.29 23.22
CA ALA A 149 -16.57 -19.97 23.81
C ALA A 149 -17.59 -21.10 23.59
N THR A 150 -17.73 -21.59 22.34
CA THR A 150 -18.67 -22.71 22.06
C THR A 150 -18.29 -24.01 22.78
N MET A 151 -17.00 -24.29 22.96
CA MET A 151 -16.55 -25.44 23.74
C MET A 151 -16.94 -25.30 25.21
N LEU A 152 -16.75 -24.13 25.80
CA LEU A 152 -17.14 -23.88 27.18
C LEU A 152 -18.66 -23.99 27.38
N ASP A 153 -19.46 -23.48 26.44
CA ASP A 153 -20.91 -23.60 26.46
C ASP A 153 -21.34 -25.07 26.43
N SER A 154 -20.69 -25.89 25.58
CA SER A 154 -20.97 -27.32 25.50
C SER A 154 -20.61 -28.06 26.79
N ILE A 155 -19.51 -27.67 27.46
CA ILE A 155 -19.08 -28.25 28.74
C ILE A 155 -20.10 -27.91 29.82
N ALA A 156 -20.52 -26.65 29.91
CA ALA A 156 -21.47 -26.23 30.92
C ALA A 156 -22.85 -26.84 30.72
N ALA A 157 -23.31 -26.93 29.47
CA ALA A 157 -24.53 -27.64 29.13
C ALA A 157 -24.46 -29.11 29.59
N SER A 158 -23.33 -29.80 29.36
CA SER A 158 -23.13 -31.19 29.82
C SER A 158 -23.16 -31.34 31.35
N ARG A 159 -22.92 -30.26 32.08
CA ARG A 159 -22.90 -30.21 33.54
C ARG A 159 -24.16 -29.58 34.15
N ASN A 160 -25.14 -29.19 33.32
CA ASN A 160 -26.32 -28.44 33.75
C ASN A 160 -25.98 -27.14 34.51
N VAL A 161 -24.85 -26.52 34.16
CA VAL A 161 -24.42 -25.23 34.73
C VAL A 161 -25.01 -24.12 33.87
N ALA A 162 -25.79 -23.24 34.49
CA ALA A 162 -26.35 -22.08 33.80
C ALA A 162 -25.27 -21.02 33.58
N ILE A 163 -24.93 -20.73 32.32
CA ILE A 163 -24.04 -19.63 31.94
C ILE A 163 -24.91 -18.52 31.32
N PRO A 164 -24.62 -17.23 31.59
CA PRO A 164 -25.19 -16.15 30.80
C PRO A 164 -24.92 -16.35 29.29
N PRO A 165 -25.79 -15.92 28.39
CA PRO A 165 -25.50 -16.01 26.96
C PRO A 165 -24.42 -15.00 26.55
N LEU A 166 -23.55 -15.38 25.61
CA LEU A 166 -22.66 -14.44 24.93
C LEU A 166 -23.50 -13.43 24.13
N ALA A 167 -23.41 -12.14 24.49
CA ALA A 167 -24.24 -11.09 23.90
C ALA A 167 -23.79 -10.63 22.51
N ILE A 168 -22.61 -11.07 22.03
CA ILE A 168 -21.98 -10.56 20.82
C ILE A 168 -21.69 -11.68 19.82
N THR A 169 -22.07 -11.43 18.57
CA THR A 169 -21.64 -12.21 17.42
C THR A 169 -20.48 -11.50 16.73
N MET A 170 -19.36 -12.21 16.58
CA MET A 170 -18.23 -11.82 15.73
C MET A 170 -18.70 -11.72 14.26
N ASP A 171 -19.01 -10.52 13.79
CA ASP A 171 -19.49 -10.33 12.42
C ASP A 171 -18.33 -10.09 11.44
N ARG A 172 -18.09 -11.06 10.56
CA ARG A 172 -17.13 -10.92 9.46
C ARG A 172 -17.84 -10.27 8.28
N HIS A 173 -17.55 -8.98 8.08
CA HIS A 173 -17.97 -8.29 6.87
C HIS A 173 -17.11 -8.76 5.69
N GLU A 174 -17.69 -9.57 4.82
CA GLU A 174 -17.08 -9.95 3.54
C GLU A 174 -17.49 -8.97 2.46
N PHE A 175 -16.50 -8.41 1.76
CA PHE A 175 -16.74 -7.52 0.64
C PHE A 175 -16.32 -8.22 -0.66
N PRO A 176 -17.20 -8.33 -1.67
CA PRO A 176 -16.84 -8.97 -2.94
C PRO A 176 -15.77 -8.16 -3.66
N ASN A 177 -14.85 -8.80 -4.37
CA ASN A 177 -13.90 -8.07 -5.22
C ASN A 177 -14.67 -7.35 -6.33
N LYS A 178 -14.45 -6.04 -6.45
CA LYS A 178 -15.08 -5.21 -7.48
C LYS A 178 -14.02 -4.54 -8.35
N LYS A 179 -14.33 -4.38 -9.63
CA LYS A 179 -13.48 -3.71 -10.61
C LYS A 179 -14.28 -2.61 -11.29
N TYR A 180 -13.79 -1.39 -11.21
CA TYR A 180 -14.34 -0.24 -11.90
C TYR A 180 -13.40 0.19 -13.02
N ASP A 181 -13.96 0.41 -14.20
CA ASP A 181 -13.30 1.23 -15.22
C ASP A 181 -13.52 2.68 -14.85
N VAL A 182 -12.44 3.39 -14.56
CA VAL A 182 -12.46 4.78 -14.14
C VAL A 182 -11.63 5.65 -15.08
N GLN A 183 -11.44 5.17 -16.32
CA GLN A 183 -10.75 5.90 -17.37
C GLN A 183 -11.43 7.24 -17.62
N ASN A 184 -10.69 8.32 -17.38
CA ASN A 184 -11.08 9.65 -17.81
C ASN A 184 -10.72 9.82 -19.29
N GLN A 185 -11.72 9.95 -20.15
CA GLN A 185 -11.53 10.13 -21.59
C GLN A 185 -10.80 11.44 -21.93
N GLN A 186 -10.81 12.42 -21.03
CA GLN A 186 -10.09 13.68 -21.19
C GLN A 186 -8.59 13.58 -20.84
N GLU A 187 -8.18 12.56 -20.10
CA GLU A 187 -6.78 12.33 -19.72
C GLU A 187 -5.98 11.60 -20.80
N ILE A 188 -6.66 11.07 -21.84
CA ILE A 188 -6.01 10.42 -22.98
C ILE A 188 -5.31 11.52 -23.81
N PRO A 189 -3.96 11.54 -23.89
CA PRO A 189 -3.27 12.59 -24.61
C PRO A 189 -3.64 12.53 -26.10
N ARG A 190 -4.07 13.67 -26.68
CA ARG A 190 -4.51 13.73 -28.09
C ARG A 190 -3.47 13.28 -29.11
N CYS A 191 -2.19 13.35 -28.76
CA CYS A 191 -1.09 12.82 -29.57
C CYS A 191 -1.23 11.31 -29.84
N PHE A 192 -2.00 10.57 -29.03
CA PHE A 192 -2.31 9.16 -29.22
C PHE A 192 -3.65 8.90 -29.92
N CYS A 193 -4.52 9.92 -30.06
CA CYS A 193 -5.87 9.76 -30.62
C CYS A 193 -5.91 9.45 -32.11
N PHE A 194 -4.78 9.53 -32.84
CA PHE A 194 -4.82 9.50 -34.31
C PHE A 194 -4.26 8.28 -35.02
N GLN A 195 -3.59 7.30 -34.39
CA GLN A 195 -3.33 6.04 -35.13
C GLN A 195 -2.74 4.83 -34.39
N ILE A 196 -2.21 4.93 -33.16
CA ILE A 196 -1.31 3.85 -32.69
C ILE A 196 -1.91 2.88 -31.68
N CYS A 197 -2.76 3.25 -30.71
CA CYS A 197 -3.49 2.28 -29.86
C CYS A 197 -4.44 2.99 -28.86
N PRO A 198 -5.71 3.32 -29.19
CA PRO A 198 -6.65 3.86 -28.20
C PRO A 198 -6.91 2.90 -27.03
N ASP A 199 -6.85 1.58 -27.26
CA ASP A 199 -7.07 0.55 -26.23
C ASP A 199 -5.93 0.42 -25.21
N SER A 200 -4.79 1.10 -25.45
CA SER A 200 -3.60 0.99 -24.60
C SER A 200 -3.65 1.87 -23.36
N TYR A 201 -4.52 2.88 -23.33
CA TYR A 201 -4.70 3.74 -22.17
C TYR A 201 -5.88 3.25 -21.34
N GLN A 202 -5.63 2.83 -20.10
CA GLN A 202 -6.66 2.29 -19.21
C GLN A 202 -6.40 2.71 -17.77
N THR A 203 -7.44 3.17 -17.08
CA THR A 203 -7.39 3.46 -15.65
C THR A 203 -8.45 2.65 -14.95
N GLN A 204 -8.03 1.77 -14.05
CA GLN A 204 -8.90 0.84 -13.35
C GLN A 204 -8.78 1.05 -11.84
N LEU A 205 -9.90 0.90 -11.15
CA LEU A 205 -9.95 0.87 -9.69
C LEU A 205 -10.43 -0.52 -9.25
N LEU A 206 -9.54 -1.27 -8.61
CA LEU A 206 -9.80 -2.61 -8.08
C LEU A 206 -10.04 -2.48 -6.57
N LEU A 207 -11.23 -2.84 -6.11
CA LEU A 207 -11.56 -2.90 -4.69
C LEU A 207 -11.46 -4.35 -4.24
N GLU A 208 -10.30 -4.71 -3.70
CA GLU A 208 -10.05 -6.02 -3.13
C GLU A 208 -10.56 -6.11 -1.67
N GLU A 209 -10.41 -7.26 -1.02
CA GLU A 209 -10.86 -7.49 0.36
C GLU A 209 -10.23 -6.47 1.33
N ASP A 210 -8.92 -6.23 1.26
CA ASP A 210 -8.18 -5.45 2.27
C ASP A 210 -7.73 -4.05 1.80
N GLU A 211 -7.67 -3.83 0.48
CA GLU A 211 -7.13 -2.60 -0.10
C GLU A 211 -7.82 -2.22 -1.41
N VAL A 212 -7.64 -0.95 -1.81
CA VAL A 212 -7.98 -0.44 -3.13
C VAL A 212 -6.72 -0.27 -3.96
N ILE A 213 -6.79 -0.68 -5.22
CA ILE A 213 -5.69 -0.61 -6.19
C ILE A 213 -6.12 0.26 -7.36
N LYS A 214 -5.41 1.35 -7.60
CA LYS A 214 -5.54 2.16 -8.82
C LYS A 214 -4.48 1.71 -9.82
N VAL A 215 -4.89 1.16 -10.96
CA VAL A 215 -3.98 0.78 -12.05
C VAL A 215 -4.13 1.79 -13.18
N VAL A 216 -3.05 2.47 -13.55
CA VAL A 216 -2.98 3.33 -14.73
C VAL A 216 -2.05 2.65 -15.73
N ARG A 217 -2.57 2.37 -16.91
CA ARG A 217 -1.81 1.83 -18.03
C ARG A 217 -1.81 2.87 -19.13
N THR A 218 -0.64 3.15 -19.66
CA THR A 218 -0.42 3.91 -20.88
C THR A 218 0.26 2.98 -21.90
N PRO A 219 0.34 3.36 -23.19
CA PRO A 219 1.14 2.59 -24.15
C PRO A 219 2.62 2.43 -23.77
N CYS A 220 3.15 3.30 -22.92
CA CYS A 220 4.58 3.35 -22.58
C CYS A 220 4.91 2.94 -21.15
N SER A 221 3.90 2.84 -20.27
CA SER A 221 4.10 2.60 -18.85
C SER A 221 2.88 1.95 -18.22
N GLN A 222 3.11 1.26 -17.11
CA GLN A 222 2.06 0.82 -16.23
C GLN A 222 2.46 1.20 -14.81
N THR A 223 1.55 1.85 -14.11
CA THR A 223 1.68 2.16 -12.69
C THR A 223 0.50 1.55 -11.95
N SER A 224 0.76 0.92 -10.82
CA SER A 224 -0.28 0.41 -9.92
C SER A 224 -0.04 1.03 -8.56
N SER A 225 -1.08 1.64 -7.98
CA SER A 225 -1.01 2.23 -6.65
C SER A 225 -1.96 1.57 -5.67
N ARG A 226 -1.45 1.06 -4.55
CA ARG A 226 -2.20 0.27 -3.57
C ARG A 226 -2.40 1.02 -2.25
N ARG A 227 -3.63 1.09 -1.74
CA ARG A 227 -3.94 1.73 -0.45
C ARG A 227 -4.88 0.88 0.41
N PRO A 228 -4.49 0.50 1.63
CA PRO A 228 -5.38 -0.11 2.60
C PRO A 228 -6.57 0.80 2.94
N TYR A 229 -7.75 0.22 3.19
CA TYR A 229 -8.95 1.00 3.52
C TYR A 229 -8.79 1.89 4.77
N ALA A 230 -7.98 1.43 5.73
CA ALA A 230 -7.64 2.18 6.95
C ALA A 230 -6.85 3.48 6.70
N GLN A 231 -6.12 3.54 5.59
CA GLN A 231 -5.29 4.69 5.20
C GLN A 231 -6.00 5.58 4.17
N LEU A 232 -7.23 5.24 3.78
CA LEU A 232 -8.02 6.16 2.95
C LEU A 232 -8.35 7.38 3.78
N GLY A 233 -7.89 8.54 3.31
CA GLY A 233 -8.30 9.85 3.83
C GLY A 233 -9.79 10.09 3.63
N VAL A 234 -10.23 11.33 3.55
CA VAL A 234 -11.65 11.60 3.30
C VAL A 234 -12.02 11.04 1.92
N VAL A 235 -13.02 10.16 1.88
CA VAL A 235 -13.65 9.71 0.63
C VAL A 235 -14.80 10.66 0.40
N SER A 236 -14.66 11.57 -0.57
CA SER A 236 -15.69 12.55 -0.87
C SER A 236 -16.07 12.54 -2.33
N LYS A 237 -17.34 12.88 -2.56
CA LYS A 237 -17.86 13.14 -3.91
C LYS A 237 -17.64 14.62 -4.17
N GLU A 238 -16.84 14.91 -5.17
CA GLU A 238 -16.64 16.27 -5.63
C GLU A 238 -17.54 16.50 -6.84
N ASP A 239 -18.51 17.39 -6.67
CA ASP A 239 -19.26 17.96 -7.78
C ASP A 239 -18.43 19.17 -8.28
N ASN A 240 -17.48 18.93 -9.19
CA ASN A 240 -16.77 20.04 -9.83
C ASN A 240 -17.72 20.71 -10.82
N THR A 241 -18.47 21.68 -10.33
CA THR A 241 -19.25 22.62 -11.13
C THR A 241 -18.37 23.62 -11.86
N GLN A 242 -17.09 23.74 -11.46
CA GLN A 242 -16.11 24.50 -12.21
C GLN A 242 -15.72 23.72 -13.46
N ALA A 243 -16.28 24.20 -14.55
CA ALA A 243 -15.70 24.20 -15.87
C ALA A 243 -14.15 24.23 -15.82
N GLY A 244 -13.50 23.06 -15.87
CA GLY A 244 -12.06 23.00 -16.15
C GLY A 244 -11.79 23.59 -17.52
N GLU A 245 -11.07 24.71 -17.58
CA GLU A 245 -10.61 25.30 -18.84
C GLU A 245 -9.92 24.22 -19.66
N CYS A 246 -10.60 23.75 -20.71
CA CYS A 246 -9.97 22.93 -21.73
C CYS A 246 -9.15 23.87 -22.61
N ASP A 247 -8.02 24.35 -22.08
CA ASP A 247 -7.18 25.36 -22.72
C ASP A 247 -6.46 24.83 -23.98
N LEU A 248 -6.60 23.53 -24.25
CA LEU A 248 -5.95 22.88 -25.38
C LEU A 248 -6.82 22.83 -26.65
N CYS A 249 -8.09 23.26 -26.61
CA CYS A 249 -8.96 23.31 -27.79
C CYS A 249 -9.91 24.51 -27.77
N ALA A 250 -9.64 25.48 -28.65
CA ALA A 250 -10.57 26.57 -28.97
C ALA A 250 -11.93 25.99 -29.40
N GLY A 251 -12.89 25.94 -28.47
CA GLY A 251 -14.24 25.42 -28.70
C GLY A 251 -14.70 24.32 -27.73
N CYS A 252 -13.83 23.75 -26.92
CA CYS A 252 -14.23 22.79 -25.88
C CYS A 252 -14.80 23.55 -24.68
N LYS A 253 -16.13 23.63 -24.59
CA LYS A 253 -16.78 24.04 -23.34
C LYS A 253 -16.32 23.09 -22.24
N ALA A 254 -15.89 23.68 -21.14
CA ALA A 254 -15.50 22.96 -19.98
C ALA A 254 -16.69 22.15 -19.42
N ILE A 255 -16.54 20.84 -19.39
CA ILE A 255 -17.54 19.94 -18.82
C ILE A 255 -17.18 19.81 -17.34
N GLY A 256 -17.93 20.52 -16.48
CA GLY A 256 -17.91 20.23 -15.05
C GLY A 256 -18.20 18.75 -14.83
N GLY A 257 -17.54 18.12 -13.84
CA GLY A 257 -17.56 16.68 -13.69
C GLY A 257 -17.61 16.23 -12.24
N HIS A 258 -18.17 15.04 -12.03
CA HIS A 258 -18.19 14.32 -10.78
C HIS A 258 -16.87 13.55 -10.63
N ALA A 259 -16.28 13.63 -9.44
CA ALA A 259 -15.09 12.88 -9.09
C ALA A 259 -15.24 12.20 -7.73
N VAL A 260 -14.55 11.09 -7.54
CA VAL A 260 -14.26 10.56 -6.20
C VAL A 260 -12.88 11.06 -5.79
N ALA A 261 -12.83 11.88 -4.75
CA ALA A 261 -11.58 12.26 -4.11
C ALA A 261 -11.28 11.30 -2.97
N ILE A 262 -10.10 10.69 -3.03
CA ILE A 262 -9.57 9.71 -2.08
C ILE A 262 -8.19 10.23 -1.68
N ASP A 263 -8.14 11.15 -0.72
CA ASP A 263 -6.88 11.83 -0.34
C ASP A 263 -6.20 12.44 -1.60
N ALA A 264 -4.98 12.03 -1.95
CA ALA A 264 -4.27 12.50 -3.15
C ALA A 264 -4.77 11.89 -4.48
N TRP A 265 -5.68 10.91 -4.45
CA TRP A 265 -6.26 10.36 -5.68
C TRP A 265 -7.55 11.08 -6.04
N GLN A 266 -7.58 11.67 -7.23
CA GLN A 266 -8.83 12.09 -7.87
C GLN A 266 -9.17 11.08 -8.97
N VAL A 267 -10.37 10.51 -8.91
CA VAL A 267 -10.87 9.53 -9.88
C VAL A 267 -12.09 10.12 -10.59
N LYS A 268 -12.01 10.26 -11.92
CA LYS A 268 -13.04 10.88 -12.78
C LYS A 268 -13.47 9.91 -13.89
N PRO A 269 -14.42 9.00 -13.64
CA PRO A 269 -14.86 8.04 -14.65
C PRO A 269 -15.50 8.72 -15.88
N GLY A 270 -15.21 8.19 -17.06
CA GLY A 270 -15.80 8.65 -18.32
C GLY A 270 -15.36 10.06 -18.70
N TYR A 271 -16.33 10.96 -18.90
CA TYR A 271 -16.09 12.40 -19.10
C TYR A 271 -16.34 13.23 -17.83
N GLY A 272 -16.37 12.58 -16.66
CA GLY A 272 -16.84 13.18 -15.42
C GLY A 272 -18.36 13.35 -15.34
N THR A 273 -19.12 12.86 -16.33
CA THR A 273 -20.59 12.96 -16.33
C THR A 273 -21.28 11.79 -15.63
N GLU A 274 -20.53 10.75 -15.27
CA GLU A 274 -21.05 9.50 -14.71
C GLU A 274 -21.30 9.59 -13.21
N ARG A 275 -22.24 10.46 -12.82
CA ARG A 275 -22.59 10.71 -11.41
C ARG A 275 -22.92 9.43 -10.65
N ALA A 276 -23.72 8.56 -11.27
CA ALA A 276 -24.15 7.31 -10.64
C ALA A 276 -22.96 6.39 -10.33
N LEU A 277 -22.00 6.27 -11.25
CA LEU A 277 -20.79 5.47 -11.04
C LEU A 277 -19.89 6.07 -9.95
N VAL A 278 -19.73 7.40 -9.95
CA VAL A 278 -19.00 8.12 -8.89
C VAL A 278 -19.64 7.91 -7.52
N GLU A 279 -20.98 7.98 -7.44
CA GLU A 279 -21.73 7.72 -6.22
C GLU A 279 -21.57 6.27 -5.75
N GLU A 280 -21.64 5.30 -6.66
CA GLU A 280 -21.40 3.88 -6.36
C GLU A 280 -20.00 3.65 -5.80
N ILE A 281 -18.96 4.13 -6.49
CA ILE A 281 -17.56 3.98 -6.07
C ILE A 281 -17.33 4.62 -4.70
N ALA A 282 -17.83 5.84 -4.48
CA ALA A 282 -17.66 6.55 -3.21
C ALA A 282 -18.36 5.82 -2.06
N ASN A 283 -19.58 5.32 -2.27
CA ASN A 283 -20.32 4.57 -1.27
C ASN A 283 -19.60 3.25 -0.91
N ASP A 284 -19.14 2.51 -1.92
CA ASP A 284 -18.38 1.27 -1.71
C ASP A 284 -17.10 1.49 -0.91
N LEU A 285 -16.31 2.49 -1.30
CA LEU A 285 -15.06 2.83 -0.61
C LEU A 285 -15.32 3.27 0.83
N GLN A 286 -16.37 4.07 1.05
CA GLN A 286 -16.74 4.54 2.39
C GLN A 286 -17.23 3.38 3.28
N ASN A 287 -18.04 2.47 2.74
CA ASN A 287 -18.50 1.28 3.47
C ASN A 287 -17.33 0.38 3.88
N ARG A 288 -16.40 0.11 2.96
CA ARG A 288 -15.18 -0.66 3.26
C ARG A 288 -14.29 0.06 4.25
N LYS A 289 -14.10 1.37 4.10
CA LYS A 289 -13.34 2.19 5.05
C LYS A 289 -13.91 2.11 6.47
N VAL A 290 -15.23 2.16 6.64
CA VAL A 290 -15.84 2.06 7.97
C VAL A 290 -15.69 0.64 8.55
N ALA A 291 -15.88 -0.39 7.72
CA ALA A 291 -15.84 -1.78 8.17
C ALA A 291 -14.43 -2.35 8.38
N LEU A 292 -13.44 -1.89 7.61
CA LEU A 292 -12.08 -2.44 7.57
C LEU A 292 -11.00 -1.43 8.00
N GLY A 293 -11.37 -0.15 8.07
CA GLY A 293 -10.47 0.91 8.55
C GLY A 293 -10.30 0.89 10.06
N ASN A 294 -9.76 1.99 10.59
CA ASN A 294 -9.47 2.12 12.03
C ASN A 294 -10.74 1.92 12.90
N ILE A 295 -11.91 2.35 12.41
CA ILE A 295 -13.19 2.14 13.10
C ILE A 295 -13.53 0.65 13.19
N GLY A 296 -13.38 -0.09 12.09
CA GLY A 296 -13.60 -1.53 12.06
C GLY A 296 -12.64 -2.29 12.96
N GLN A 297 -11.36 -1.89 12.97
CA GLN A 297 -10.35 -2.46 13.85
C GLN A 297 -10.68 -2.27 15.33
N LEU A 298 -11.10 -1.06 15.71
CA LEU A 298 -11.51 -0.76 17.09
C LEU A 298 -12.73 -1.59 17.50
N LYS A 299 -13.77 -1.63 16.65
CA LYS A 299 -14.96 -2.45 16.91
C LYS A 299 -14.62 -3.92 17.09
N LYS A 300 -13.71 -4.47 16.28
CA LYS A 300 -13.27 -5.87 16.43
C LYS A 300 -12.47 -6.10 17.70
N ALA A 301 -11.62 -5.14 18.08
CA ALA A 301 -10.90 -5.22 19.36
C ALA A 301 -11.86 -5.19 20.56
N GLU A 302 -12.91 -4.36 20.50
CA GLU A 302 -13.99 -4.32 21.50
C GLU A 302 -14.72 -5.66 21.59
N GLN A 303 -15.15 -6.22 20.45
CA GLN A 303 -15.81 -7.53 20.39
C GLN A 303 -14.93 -8.65 20.97
N ILE A 304 -13.65 -8.68 20.61
CA ILE A 304 -12.68 -9.64 21.16
C ILE A 304 -12.56 -9.49 22.68
N ALA A 305 -12.51 -8.26 23.19
CA ALA A 305 -12.42 -8.00 24.63
C ALA A 305 -13.65 -8.53 25.38
N GLU A 306 -14.85 -8.38 24.80
CA GLU A 306 -16.08 -8.90 25.38
C GLU A 306 -16.13 -10.44 25.38
N VAL A 307 -15.69 -11.10 24.29
CA VAL A 307 -15.58 -12.57 24.23
C VAL A 307 -14.58 -13.09 25.26
N VAL A 308 -13.45 -12.40 25.46
CA VAL A 308 -12.48 -12.76 26.50
C VAL A 308 -13.09 -12.62 27.90
N GLN A 309 -13.86 -11.56 28.16
CA GLN A 309 -14.57 -11.40 29.44
C GLN A 309 -15.58 -12.52 29.66
N TYR A 310 -16.33 -12.89 28.62
CA TYR A 310 -17.26 -14.02 28.66
C TYR A 310 -16.56 -15.34 29.02
N ILE A 311 -15.45 -15.65 28.32
CA ILE A 311 -14.64 -16.84 28.57
C ILE A 311 -14.13 -16.85 30.02
N LYS A 312 -13.65 -15.72 30.54
CA LYS A 312 -13.18 -15.60 31.92
C LYS A 312 -14.30 -15.89 32.93
N GLN A 313 -15.47 -15.28 32.76
CA GLN A 313 -16.62 -15.49 33.64
C GLN A 313 -17.06 -16.95 33.63
N THR A 314 -17.19 -17.53 32.43
CA THR A 314 -17.58 -18.91 32.23
C THR A 314 -16.59 -19.89 32.85
N ALA A 315 -15.29 -19.69 32.62
CA ALA A 315 -14.24 -20.51 33.19
C ALA A 315 -14.24 -20.46 34.73
N ASN A 316 -14.50 -19.29 35.32
CA ASN A 316 -14.61 -19.16 36.78
C ASN A 316 -15.83 -19.91 37.35
N ILE A 317 -16.99 -19.81 36.70
CA ILE A 317 -18.20 -20.55 37.12
C ILE A 317 -17.93 -22.06 37.07
N LEU A 318 -17.39 -22.55 35.94
CA LEU A 318 -17.03 -23.96 35.79
C LEU A 318 -15.96 -24.41 36.78
N GLY A 319 -14.95 -23.57 37.05
CA GLY A 319 -13.91 -23.87 38.03
C GLY A 319 -14.48 -24.06 39.44
N ASN A 320 -15.38 -23.17 39.86
CA ASN A 320 -16.05 -23.27 41.16
C ASN A 320 -16.88 -24.56 41.28
N GLU A 321 -17.64 -24.92 40.24
CA GLU A 321 -18.43 -26.16 40.21
C GLU A 321 -17.56 -27.43 40.26
N LEU A 322 -16.34 -27.36 39.72
CA LEU A 322 -15.39 -28.47 39.74
C LEU A 322 -14.51 -28.51 41.00
N GLY A 323 -14.67 -27.54 41.92
CA GLY A 323 -13.78 -27.38 43.07
C GLY A 323 -12.34 -27.03 42.69
N ALA A 324 -12.11 -26.59 41.45
CA ALA A 324 -10.81 -26.16 40.94
C ALA A 324 -10.69 -24.64 41.09
N THR A 325 -9.78 -24.17 41.93
CA THR A 325 -9.47 -22.74 42.04
C THR A 325 -8.68 -22.29 40.81
N VAL A 326 -9.35 -21.63 39.87
CA VAL A 326 -8.70 -20.95 38.76
C VAL A 326 -7.95 -19.74 39.33
N LYS A 327 -6.62 -19.80 39.38
CA LYS A 327 -5.81 -18.63 39.72
C LYS A 327 -5.96 -17.61 38.59
N SER A 328 -6.40 -16.40 38.92
CA SER A 328 -6.40 -15.28 37.98
C SER A 328 -4.97 -15.00 37.53
N PHE A 329 -4.72 -15.07 36.22
CA PHE A 329 -3.50 -14.58 35.58
C PHE A 329 -3.55 -13.06 35.41
#